data_AF-A0AAN8QML3-F1
#
_entry.id   AF-A0AAN8QML3-F1
#
_cell.length_a   1.000
_cell.length_b   1.000
_cell.length_c   1.000
_cell.angle_alpha   90.00
_cell.angle_beta   90.00
_cell.angle_gamma   90.00
#
_symmetry.space_group_name_H-M   'P 1'
#
loop_
_entity.id
_entity.type
_entity.pdbx_description
1 polymer ?
#
loop_
_entity_poly.entity_id
_entity_poly.type
_entity_poly.pdbx_seq_one_letter_code
_entity_poly.pdbx_strand_id
1 'polypeptide(L)'
;MDTCRRQYCKVMTTKSNIVSANVLADLLEKAVLHLSASLSERFFLPVQYKASESGVKAGSLSSVDQLGIQASLRYGRYLMLLSDDSEQDLCLLVRHC
;
A
#
# COMPACT_ATOMS: atom_id res chain seq x y z
N MET A 1 -8.93 -18.34 -7.69
CA MET A 1 -8.00 -17.19 -7.79
C MET A 1 -6.54 -17.55 -7.46
N ASP A 2 -6.28 -18.49 -6.55
CA ASP A 2 -4.92 -18.77 -6.02
C ASP A 2 -3.88 -19.19 -7.06
N THR A 3 -4.27 -19.91 -8.11
CA THR A 3 -3.36 -20.26 -9.22
C THR A 3 -2.93 -19.03 -10.01
N CYS A 4 -3.87 -18.11 -10.27
CA CYS A 4 -3.59 -16.85 -10.96
C CYS A 4 -2.65 -15.97 -10.10
N ARG A 5 -2.94 -15.85 -8.80
CA ARG A 5 -2.07 -15.15 -7.84
C ARG A 5 -0.65 -15.72 -7.84
N ARG A 6 -0.49 -17.05 -7.76
CA ARG A 6 0.82 -17.71 -7.78
C ARG A 6 1.60 -17.43 -9.06
N GLN A 7 0.95 -17.51 -10.22
CA GLN A 7 1.61 -17.24 -11.50
C GLN A 7 1.99 -15.78 -11.64
N TYR A 8 1.13 -14.85 -11.23
CA TYR A 8 1.43 -13.43 -11.20
C TYR A 8 2.66 -13.13 -10.33
N CYS A 9 2.67 -13.60 -9.07
CA CYS A 9 3.81 -13.43 -8.17
C CYS A 9 5.10 -14.03 -8.77
N LYS A 10 5.00 -15.22 -9.38
CA LYS A 10 6.15 -15.87 -10.05
C LYS A 10 6.68 -15.03 -11.21
N VAL A 11 5.82 -14.49 -12.07
CA VAL A 11 6.24 -13.65 -13.21
C VAL A 11 6.85 -12.34 -12.71
N MET A 12 6.23 -11.67 -11.74
CA MET A 12 6.73 -10.41 -11.18
C MET A 12 8.10 -10.57 -10.50
N THR A 13 8.37 -11.73 -9.89
CA THR A 13 9.65 -12.01 -9.22
C THR A 13 10.73 -12.52 -10.16
N THR A 14 10.39 -13.36 -11.14
CA THR A 14 11.38 -13.99 -12.03
C THR A 14 11.63 -13.22 -13.32
N LYS A 15 10.68 -12.38 -13.75
CA LYS A 15 10.73 -11.66 -15.03
C LYS A 15 10.06 -10.29 -14.92
N SER A 16 10.55 -9.48 -13.98
CA SER A 16 10.01 -8.15 -13.66
C SER A 16 9.99 -7.17 -14.85
N ASN A 17 10.81 -7.42 -15.87
CA ASN A 17 10.89 -6.62 -17.09
C ASN A 17 9.82 -6.96 -18.14
N ILE A 18 9.01 -8.01 -17.95
CA ILE A 18 7.95 -8.38 -18.90
C ILE A 18 6.76 -7.43 -18.81
N VAL A 19 6.48 -6.91 -17.62
CA VAL A 19 5.36 -5.99 -17.41
C VAL A 19 5.85 -4.58 -17.70
N SER A 20 5.31 -3.97 -18.76
CA SER A 20 5.62 -2.58 -19.07
C SER A 20 5.08 -1.65 -17.98
N ALA A 21 5.73 -0.51 -17.78
CA ALA A 21 5.33 0.47 -16.77
C ALA A 21 3.86 0.89 -16.91
N ASN A 22 3.38 1.02 -18.14
CA ASN A 22 1.99 1.40 -18.44
C ASN A 22 1.00 0.31 -17.99
N VAL A 23 1.31 -0.97 -18.23
CA VAL A 23 0.46 -2.09 -17.78
C VAL A 23 0.41 -2.16 -16.27
N LEU A 24 1.53 -1.86 -15.59
CA LEU A 24 1.57 -1.81 -14.13
C LEU A 24 0.73 -0.65 -13.58
N ALA A 25 0.80 0.53 -14.20
CA ALA A 25 -0.01 1.68 -13.84
C ALA A 25 -1.51 1.39 -14.01
N ASP A 26 -1.91 0.83 -15.15
CA ASP A 26 -3.31 0.45 -15.43
C ASP A 26 -3.83 -0.58 -14.42
N LEU A 27 -3.00 -1.56 -14.07
CA LEU A 27 -3.36 -2.59 -13.09
C LEU A 27 -3.53 -1.98 -11.69
N LEU A 28 -2.63 -1.07 -11.30
CA LEU A 28 -2.71 -0.36 -10.04
C LEU A 28 -3.99 0.48 -9.96
N GLU A 29 -4.32 1.24 -11.01
CA GLU A 29 -5.52 2.05 -11.06
C GLU A 29 -6.80 1.21 -10.94
N LYS A 30 -6.88 0.09 -11.69
CA LYS A 30 -8.01 -0.84 -11.59
C LYS A 30 -8.14 -1.46 -10.20
N ALA A 31 -7.03 -1.85 -9.58
CA ALA A 31 -7.04 -2.39 -8.23
C ALA A 31 -7.52 -1.36 -7.22
N VAL A 32 -6.97 -0.14 -7.27
CA VAL A 32 -7.36 0.97 -6.38
C VAL A 32 -8.84 1.31 -6.54
N LEU A 33 -9.34 1.40 -7.78
CA LEU A 33 -10.75 1.69 -8.06
C LEU A 33 -11.68 0.61 -7.51
N HIS A 34 -11.35 -0.67 -7.73
CA HIS A 34 -12.11 -1.81 -7.18
C HIS A 34 -12.18 -1.79 -5.65
N LEU A 35 -11.02 -1.62 -5.00
CA LEU A 35 -10.92 -1.56 -3.54
C LEU A 35 -11.64 -0.35 -2.96
N SER A 36 -11.62 0.78 -3.67
CA SER A 36 -12.34 2.00 -3.24
C SER A 36 -13.86 1.78 -3.26
N ALA A 37 -14.37 1.02 -4.24
CA ALA A 37 -15.79 0.72 -4.36
C ALA A 37 -16.29 -0.38 -3.39
N SER A 38 -15.45 -1.34 -3.02
CA SER A 38 -15.83 -2.50 -2.18
C SER A 38 -15.35 -2.34 -0.74
N LEU A 39 -16.24 -1.95 0.18
CA LEU A 39 -15.93 -1.75 1.61
C LEU A 39 -15.34 -2.98 2.30
N SER A 40 -15.76 -4.19 1.92
CA SER A 40 -15.32 -5.47 2.50
C SER A 40 -13.99 -5.96 1.99
N GLU A 41 -13.52 -5.45 0.84
CA GLU A 41 -12.27 -5.88 0.21
C GLU A 41 -11.15 -4.87 0.38
N ARG A 42 -11.42 -3.69 0.96
CA ARG A 42 -10.38 -2.71 1.30
C ARG A 42 -9.33 -3.36 2.20
N PHE A 43 -8.06 -3.15 1.85
CA PHE A 43 -6.94 -3.50 2.73
C PHE A 43 -7.04 -2.76 4.07
N PHE A 44 -7.56 -1.54 4.04
CA PHE A 44 -7.77 -0.71 5.23
C PHE A 44 -9.26 -0.46 5.42
N LEU A 45 -9.85 -1.08 6.45
CA LEU A 45 -11.24 -0.84 6.82
C LEU A 45 -11.42 0.60 7.31
N PRO A 46 -12.49 1.31 6.90
CA PRO A 46 -12.76 2.68 7.35
C PRO A 46 -13.18 2.79 8.83
N VAL A 47 -13.26 1.68 9.57
CA VAL A 47 -13.51 1.70 11.02
C VAL A 47 -12.32 2.36 11.71
N GLN A 48 -12.51 3.65 11.99
CA GLN A 48 -11.93 4.43 13.08
C GLN A 48 -10.54 3.94 13.50
N TYR A 49 -9.52 4.29 12.72
CA TYR A 49 -8.19 4.36 13.30
C TYR A 49 -8.18 5.53 14.30
N LYS A 50 -8.69 5.27 15.52
CA LYS A 50 -8.29 6.04 16.68
C LYS A 50 -6.91 5.52 17.00
N ALA A 51 -5.89 6.31 16.68
CA ALA A 51 -4.52 6.08 17.12
C ALA A 51 -4.50 5.96 18.65
N SER A 52 -4.76 4.77 19.18
CA SER A 52 -4.53 4.44 20.56
C SER A 52 -3.21 3.70 20.59
N GLU A 53 -2.21 4.35 21.17
CA GLU A 53 -0.85 3.80 21.33
C GLU A 53 -0.82 2.50 22.14
N SER A 54 -1.94 2.08 22.73
CA SER A 54 -2.07 0.92 23.62
C SER A 54 -1.86 -0.45 22.96
N GLY A 55 -1.76 -0.52 21.63
CA GLY A 55 -1.57 -1.78 20.90
C GLY A 55 -0.43 -1.78 19.87
N VAL A 56 0.36 -0.70 19.77
CA VAL A 56 1.49 -0.64 18.84
C VAL A 56 2.52 -1.66 19.29
N LYS A 57 2.70 -2.76 18.55
CA LYS A 57 3.90 -3.57 18.71
C LYS A 57 5.08 -2.61 18.49
N ALA A 58 5.94 -2.46 19.48
CA ALA A 58 7.17 -1.66 19.40
C ALA A 58 8.20 -2.26 18.41
N GLY A 59 7.74 -2.92 17.34
CA GLY A 59 8.54 -3.41 16.25
C GLY A 59 8.95 -2.25 15.35
N SER A 60 10.22 -2.22 14.98
CA SER A 60 10.72 -1.37 13.92
C SER A 60 10.03 -1.74 12.60
N LEU A 61 9.67 -0.74 11.81
CA LEU A 61 9.22 -0.93 10.42
C LEU A 61 10.29 -1.69 9.64
N SER A 62 9.89 -2.67 8.83
CA SER A 62 10.82 -3.36 7.95
C SER A 62 11.33 -2.41 6.85
N SER A 63 12.40 -2.79 6.15
CA SER A 63 12.90 -2.02 5.01
C SER A 63 11.84 -1.88 3.90
N VAL A 64 10.99 -2.89 3.72
CA VAL A 64 9.91 -2.87 2.73
C VAL A 64 8.81 -1.88 3.15
N ASP A 65 8.47 -1.85 4.44
CA ASP A 65 7.48 -0.91 4.98
C ASP A 65 7.94 0.54 4.79
N GLN A 66 9.21 0.83 5.10
CA GLN A 66 9.81 2.15 4.92
C GLN A 66 9.79 2.58 3.45
N LEU A 67 10.09 1.67 2.52
CA LEU A 67 10.01 1.95 1.08
C LEU A 67 8.57 2.23 0.64
N GLY A 68 7.59 1.48 1.15
CA GLY A 68 6.17 1.70 0.88
C GLY A 68 5.70 3.08 1.37
N ILE A 69 6.12 3.48 2.57
CA ILE A 69 5.84 4.81 3.14
C ILE A 69 6.46 5.90 2.29
N GLN A 70 7.74 5.78 1.92
CA GLN A 70 8.43 6.78 1.09
C GLN A 70 7.79 6.92 -0.30
N ALA A 71 7.41 5.81 -0.93
CA ALA A 71 6.70 5.84 -2.21
C ALA A 71 5.35 6.54 -2.09
N SER A 72 4.60 6.25 -1.02
CA SER A 72 3.30 6.87 -0.74
C SER A 72 3.42 8.36 -0.46
N LEU A 73 4.40 8.79 0.32
CA LEU A 73 4.68 10.21 0.58
C LEU A 73 5.05 10.95 -0.71
N ARG A 74 5.97 10.38 -1.50
CA ARG A 74 6.41 10.99 -2.76
C ARG A 74 5.24 11.18 -3.72
N TYR A 75 4.44 10.13 -3.91
CA TYR A 75 3.32 10.18 -4.85
C TYR A 75 2.15 11.03 -4.32
N GLY A 76 1.83 10.90 -3.03
CA GLY A 76 0.77 11.69 -2.40
C GLY A 76 1.06 13.18 -2.36
N ARG A 77 2.32 13.60 -2.13
CA ARG A 77 2.73 15.01 -2.24
C ARG A 77 2.64 15.52 -3.67
N TYR A 78 3.06 14.72 -4.66
CA TYR A 78 2.92 15.07 -6.08
C TYR A 78 1.45 15.29 -6.46
N LEU A 79 0.53 14.49 -5.91
CA LEU A 79 -0.91 14.64 -6.11
C LEU A 79 -1.56 15.69 -5.19
N MET A 80 -0.80 16.35 -4.32
CA MET A 80 -1.29 17.31 -3.30
C MET A 80 -2.35 16.70 -2.35
N LEU A 81 -2.26 15.40 -2.08
CA LEU A 81 -3.15 14.68 -1.16
C LEU A 81 -2.56 14.55 0.25
N LEU A 82 -1.25 14.71 0.40
CA LEU A 82 -0.52 14.59 1.66
C LEU A 82 0.25 15.87 1.97
N SER A 83 0.30 16.21 3.25
CA SER A 83 1.10 17.30 3.80
C SER A 83 2.48 16.80 4.24
N ASP A 84 3.39 17.72 4.58
CA ASP A 84 4.77 17.35 4.96
C ASP A 84 4.85 16.54 6.26
N ASP A 85 3.89 16.72 7.15
CA ASP A 85 3.70 16.04 8.43
C ASP A 85 2.98 14.68 8.34
N SER A 86 2.50 14.28 7.16
CA SER A 86 1.79 13.00 6.95
C SER A 86 2.66 11.73 7.16
N GLU A 87 3.98 11.87 7.29
CA GLU A 87 4.90 10.74 7.45
C GLU A 87 4.67 9.97 8.75
N GLN A 88 4.42 10.67 9.86
CA GLN A 88 4.22 10.05 11.16
C GLN A 88 2.92 9.23 11.18
N ASP A 89 1.85 9.75 10.58
CA ASP A 89 0.56 9.07 10.48
C ASP A 89 0.65 7.81 9.62
N LEU A 90 1.40 7.86 8.52
CA LEU A 90 1.66 6.67 7.69
C LEU A 90 2.52 5.64 8.43
N CYS A 91 3.54 6.07 9.19
CA CYS A 91 4.34 5.16 10.01
C CYS A 91 3.48 4.46 11.06
N LEU A 92 2.56 5.19 11.71
CA LEU A 92 1.63 4.62 12.66
C LEU A 92 0.69 3.63 11.97
N LEU A 93 0.04 4.03 10.88
CA LEU A 93 -0.86 3.17 10.10
C LEU A 93 -0.21 1.82 9.76
N VAL A 94 1.01 1.86 9.23
CA VAL A 94 1.74 0.65 8.81
C VAL A 94 2.13 -0.23 9.99
N ARG A 95 2.46 0.32 11.16
CA ARG A 95 2.73 -0.49 12.37
C ARG A 95 1.52 -1.25 12.89
N HIS A 96 0.31 -0.82 12.54
CA HIS A 96 -0.94 -1.45 12.98
C HIS A 96 -1.52 -2.47 12.00
N CYS A 97 -0.93 -2.59 10.81
CA CYS A 97 -1.33 -3.55 9.78
C CYS A 97 -0.45 -4.81 9.84
#